data_AF-A0A177MX69-F1
#
_entry.id   AF-A0A177MX69-F1
#
_cell.length_a   1.000
_cell.length_b   1.000
_cell.length_c   1.000
_cell.angle_alpha   90.00
_cell.angle_beta   90.00
_cell.angle_gamma   90.00
#
_symmetry.space_group_name_H-M   'P 1'
#
loop_
_entity.id
_entity.type
_entity.pdbx_description
1 polymer ?
#
loop_
_entity_poly.entity_id
_entity_poly.type
_entity_poly.pdbx_seq_one_letter_code
_entity_poly.pdbx_strand_id
1 'polypeptide(L)'
;MRAWGQIFTIFSLVLAGYGMVMDTSLEIATGERILNLGLMNNQSNIFIGAGVVFISGILLIGFSHNSSGAIRVCPFCAENIKVKAKICRFCQKEVPELNFDSISEEDGNNSGWASAILKVLLFVVMLYLVNKSIENGDRLRDARNSAEQLRKQRGE
;
A
#
# COMPACT_ATOMS: atom_id res chain seq x y z
N MET A 1 6.42 2.51 12.01
CA MET A 1 7.13 2.58 10.71
C MET A 1 6.68 1.50 9.73
N ARG A 2 6.38 0.27 10.20
CA ARG A 2 5.74 -0.81 9.38
C ARG A 2 4.60 -0.36 8.47
N ALA A 3 3.62 0.40 8.98
CA ALA A 3 2.45 0.82 8.19
C ALA A 3 2.80 1.70 6.98
N TRP A 4 3.75 2.63 7.15
CA TRP A 4 4.23 3.47 6.04
C TRP A 4 5.04 2.66 5.02
N GLY A 5 5.87 1.73 5.49
CA GLY A 5 6.59 0.79 4.61
C GLY A 5 5.63 -0.06 3.77
N GLN A 6 4.56 -0.59 4.38
CA GLN A 6 3.52 -1.35 3.69
C GLN A 6 2.81 -0.54 2.60
N ILE A 7 2.50 0.73 2.87
CA ILE A 7 1.88 1.62 1.87
C ILE A 7 2.82 1.79 0.67
N PHE A 8 4.12 2.05 0.89
CA PHE A 8 5.08 2.21 -0.20
C PHE A 8 5.28 0.93 -1.01
N THR A 9 5.30 -0.24 -0.36
CA THR A 9 5.39 -1.51 -1.09
C THR A 9 4.16 -1.77 -1.97
N ILE A 10 2.96 -1.50 -1.47
CA ILE A 10 1.71 -1.67 -2.25
C ILE A 10 1.67 -0.67 -3.41
N PHE A 11 1.98 0.59 -3.14
CA PHE A 11 1.99 1.64 -4.15
C PHE A 11 3.00 1.34 -5.27
N SER A 12 4.18 0.83 -4.92
CA SER A 12 5.18 0.40 -5.91
C SER A 12 4.71 -0.77 -6.77
N LEU A 13 4.03 -1.78 -6.19
CA LEU A 13 3.49 -2.91 -6.96
C LEU A 13 2.45 -2.44 -7.99
N VAL A 14 1.65 -1.45 -7.62
CA VAL A 14 0.67 -0.85 -8.52
C VAL A 14 1.35 -0.07 -9.65
N LEU A 15 2.39 0.75 -9.33
CA LEU A 15 3.16 1.44 -10.37
C LEU A 15 3.86 0.46 -11.33
N ALA A 16 4.42 -0.63 -10.81
CA ALA A 16 5.05 -1.66 -11.63
C ALA A 16 4.02 -2.35 -12.54
N GLY A 17 2.84 -2.68 -12.01
CA GLY A 17 1.73 -3.22 -12.80
C GLY A 17 1.25 -2.25 -13.88
N TYR A 18 1.16 -0.95 -13.58
CA TYR A 18 0.85 0.08 -14.57
C TYR A 18 1.90 0.13 -15.68
N GLY A 19 3.19 0.06 -15.33
CA GLY A 19 4.29 -0.06 -16.29
C GLY A 19 4.17 -1.30 -17.17
N MET A 20 3.71 -2.44 -16.65
CA MET A 20 3.51 -3.67 -17.43
C MET A 20 2.39 -3.56 -18.47
N VAL A 21 1.35 -2.76 -18.21
CA VAL A 21 0.20 -2.61 -19.13
C VAL A 21 0.47 -1.60 -20.25
N MET A 22 1.49 -0.73 -20.10
CA MET A 22 1.82 0.28 -21.11
C MET A 22 2.34 -0.38 -22.41
N ASP A 23 1.54 -0.32 -23.48
CA ASP A 23 1.98 -0.71 -24.82
C ASP A 23 2.97 0.32 -25.36
N THR A 24 4.16 -0.12 -25.75
CA THR A 24 5.23 0.73 -26.29
C THR A 24 5.29 0.70 -27.81
N SER A 25 4.41 -0.05 -28.46
CA SER A 25 4.36 -0.17 -29.91
C SER A 25 3.23 0.65 -30.52
N LEU A 26 3.47 1.18 -31.71
CA LEU A 26 2.44 1.81 -32.54
C LEU A 26 2.42 1.10 -33.88
N GLU A 27 1.21 0.90 -34.41
CA GLU A 27 0.99 0.33 -35.74
C GLU A 27 0.92 1.46 -36.77
N ILE A 28 1.71 1.35 -37.82
CA ILE A 28 1.74 2.32 -38.92
C ILE A 28 0.91 1.77 -40.08
N ALA A 29 0.43 2.65 -40.96
CA ALA A 29 -0.42 2.33 -42.11
C ALA A 29 0.13 1.23 -43.07
N THR A 30 1.42 0.89 -42.96
CA THR A 30 2.08 -0.21 -43.69
C THR A 30 1.96 -1.58 -43.01
N GLY A 31 1.29 -1.67 -41.85
CA GLY A 31 1.11 -2.91 -41.07
C GLY A 31 2.33 -3.31 -40.23
N GLU A 32 3.38 -2.50 -40.24
CA GLU A 32 4.58 -2.74 -39.43
C GLU A 32 4.45 -2.08 -38.06
N ARG A 33 4.84 -2.81 -37.00
CA ARG A 33 4.89 -2.29 -35.63
C ARG A 33 6.26 -1.70 -35.36
N ILE A 34 6.29 -0.39 -35.11
CA ILE A 34 7.52 0.30 -34.71
C ILE A 34 7.44 0.60 -33.22
N LEU A 35 8.54 0.31 -32.49
CA LEU A 35 8.64 0.65 -31.08
C LEU A 35 8.84 2.14 -30.91
N ASN A 36 8.00 2.75 -30.09
CA ASN A 36 8.15 4.12 -29.68
C ASN A 36 9.20 4.20 -28.57
N LEU A 37 10.42 4.60 -28.95
CA LEU A 37 11.56 4.74 -28.02
C LEU A 37 11.26 5.70 -26.86
N GLY A 38 10.43 6.74 -27.09
CA GLY A 38 10.00 7.68 -26.06
C GLY A 38 9.06 7.06 -25.04
N LEU A 39 8.08 6.27 -25.50
CA LEU A 39 7.17 5.52 -24.62
C LEU A 39 7.91 4.41 -23.87
N MET A 40 8.88 3.76 -24.50
CA MET A 40 9.73 2.76 -23.85
C MET A 40 10.63 3.37 -22.77
N ASN A 41 11.17 4.58 -23.01
CA ASN A 41 11.89 5.33 -21.99
C ASN A 41 10.99 5.72 -20.81
N ASN A 42 9.74 6.11 -21.08
CA ASN A 42 8.76 6.41 -20.03
C ASN A 42 8.39 5.17 -19.20
N GLN A 43 8.17 4.03 -19.85
CA GLN A 43 7.91 2.75 -19.19
C GLN A 43 9.11 2.36 -18.29
N SER A 44 10.33 2.51 -18.80
CA SER A 44 11.57 2.26 -18.04
C SER A 44 11.68 3.17 -16.80
N ASN A 45 11.42 4.47 -16.95
CA ASN A 45 11.44 5.43 -15.83
C ASN A 45 10.43 5.08 -14.73
N ILE A 46 9.24 4.59 -15.12
CA ILE A 46 8.22 4.11 -14.17
C ILE A 46 8.73 2.89 -13.41
N PHE A 47 9.39 1.92 -14.07
CA PHE A 47 9.96 0.76 -13.41
C PHE A 47 11.11 1.11 -12.47
N ILE A 48 11.99 2.02 -12.86
CA ILE A 48 13.08 2.51 -12.00
C ILE A 48 12.49 3.19 -10.75
N GLY A 49 11.51 4.08 -10.94
CA GLY A 49 10.81 4.74 -9.83
C GLY A 49 10.11 3.75 -8.90
N ALA A 50 9.42 2.76 -9.47
CA ALA A 50 8.79 1.68 -8.70
C ALA A 50 9.84 0.91 -7.89
N GLY A 51 10.95 0.49 -8.50
CA GLY A 51 12.01 -0.25 -7.82
C GLY A 51 12.60 0.49 -6.61
N VAL A 52 12.86 1.80 -6.74
CA VAL A 52 13.37 2.62 -5.62
C VAL A 52 12.36 2.70 -4.47
N VAL A 53 11.09 2.95 -4.79
CA VAL A 53 10.02 3.02 -3.77
C VAL A 53 9.81 1.65 -3.12
N PHE A 54 9.88 0.56 -3.88
CA PHE A 54 9.78 -0.81 -3.36
C PHE A 54 10.86 -1.12 -2.33
N ILE A 55 12.13 -0.85 -2.67
CA ILE A 55 13.28 -1.10 -1.79
C ILE A 55 13.15 -0.26 -0.51
N SER A 56 12.75 1.02 -0.64
CA SER A 56 12.51 1.89 0.51
C SER A 56 11.40 1.36 1.43
N GLY A 57 10.32 0.82 0.86
CA GLY A 57 9.21 0.24 1.60
C GLY A 57 9.61 -1.02 2.37
N ILE A 58 10.38 -1.92 1.74
CA ILE A 58 10.89 -3.13 2.37
C ILE A 58 11.82 -2.80 3.54
N LEU A 59 12.75 -1.86 3.35
CA LEU A 59 13.68 -1.43 4.42
C LEU A 59 12.91 -0.90 5.64
N LEU A 60 11.91 -0.05 5.43
CA LEU A 60 11.09 0.52 6.52
C LEU A 60 10.29 -0.55 7.29
N ILE A 61 9.91 -1.65 6.64
CA ILE A 61 9.28 -2.79 7.30
C ILE A 61 10.30 -3.55 8.15
N GLY A 62 11.48 -3.84 7.58
CA GLY A 62 12.55 -4.60 8.22
C GLY A 62 13.09 -3.97 9.51
N PHE A 63 13.22 -2.64 9.56
CA PHE A 63 13.72 -1.92 10.75
C PHE A 63 12.69 -1.67 11.85
N SER A 64 11.42 -2.02 11.65
CA SER A 64 10.39 -1.74 12.63
C SER A 64 10.43 -2.77 13.75
N HIS A 65 11.19 -2.53 14.81
CA HIS A 65 11.20 -3.37 16.01
C HIS A 65 9.96 -3.07 16.88
N ASN A 66 9.05 -4.05 17.05
CA ASN A 66 7.94 -3.94 17.99
C ASN A 66 8.41 -4.39 19.38
N SER A 67 8.88 -3.46 20.21
CA SER A 67 9.17 -3.70 21.63
C SER A 67 7.91 -3.64 22.49
N SER A 68 6.86 -4.37 22.12
CA SER A 68 5.62 -4.47 22.90
C SER A 68 5.71 -5.67 23.84
N GLY A 69 6.67 -5.63 24.77
CA GLY A 69 6.65 -6.58 25.89
C GLY A 69 5.54 -6.16 26.85
N ALA A 70 4.66 -7.09 27.24
CA ALA A 70 3.67 -6.82 28.28
C ALA A 70 4.37 -6.28 29.54
N ILE A 71 3.76 -5.26 30.15
CA ILE A 71 4.29 -4.52 31.32
C ILE A 71 3.40 -4.84 32.53
N ARG A 72 4.01 -5.06 33.69
CA ARG A 72 3.33 -5.22 34.98
C ARG A 72 3.93 -4.26 36.00
N VAL A 73 3.17 -3.95 37.04
CA VAL A 73 3.62 -3.12 38.16
C VAL A 73 4.38 -3.97 39.17
N CYS A 74 5.51 -3.47 39.66
CA CYS A 74 6.28 -4.11 40.72
C CYS A 74 5.54 -4.01 42.08
N PRO A 75 5.33 -5.11 42.82
CA PRO A 75 4.61 -5.09 44.10
C PRO A 75 5.38 -4.39 45.24
N PHE A 76 6.70 -4.18 45.09
CA PHE A 76 7.53 -3.62 46.15
C PHE A 76 7.77 -2.11 46.02
N CYS A 77 7.84 -1.59 44.79
CA CYS A 77 8.18 -0.19 44.53
C CYS A 77 7.21 0.50 43.56
N ALA A 78 6.13 -0.18 43.15
CA ALA A 78 5.09 0.33 42.25
C ALA A 78 5.58 0.78 40.86
N GLU A 79 6.80 0.42 40.46
CA GLU A 79 7.37 0.82 39.18
C GLU A 79 7.01 -0.15 38.05
N ASN A 80 6.95 0.35 36.82
CA ASN A 80 6.60 -0.44 35.63
C ASN A 80 7.77 -1.34 35.18
N ILE A 81 7.55 -2.65 35.17
CA ILE A 81 8.54 -3.67 34.80
C ILE A 81 8.00 -4.62 33.72
N LYS A 82 8.89 -5.26 32.97
CA LYS A 82 8.48 -6.31 32.01
C LYS A 82 7.83 -7.47 32.76
N VAL A 83 6.80 -8.05 32.16
CA VAL A 83 6.09 -9.20 32.73
C VAL A 83 7.01 -10.39 33.00
N LYS A 84 8.00 -10.62 32.11
CA LYS A 84 9.02 -11.67 32.26
C LYS A 84 10.19 -11.31 33.20
N ALA A 85 10.13 -10.20 33.93
CA ALA A 85 11.20 -9.80 34.85
C ALA A 85 11.16 -10.64 36.13
N LYS A 86 12.27 -11.33 36.44
CA LYS A 86 12.51 -12.03 37.71
C LYS A 86 13.02 -11.10 38.82
N ILE A 87 13.73 -10.03 38.44
CA ILE A 87 14.27 -9.03 39.37
C ILE A 87 13.84 -7.65 38.89
N CYS A 88 13.35 -6.82 39.81
CA CYS A 88 12.98 -5.44 39.50
C CYS A 88 14.25 -4.58 39.32
N ARG A 89 14.39 -3.87 38.20
CA ARG A 89 15.53 -2.98 37.93
C ARG A 89 15.64 -1.80 38.92
N PHE A 90 14.54 -1.41 39.56
CA PHE A 90 14.48 -0.22 40.41
C PHE A 90 14.73 -0.54 41.87
N CYS A 91 14.01 -1.50 42.43
CA CYS A 91 14.17 -1.89 43.84
C CYS A 91 15.07 -3.12 44.05
N GLN A 92 15.52 -3.77 42.98
CA GLN A 92 16.41 -4.94 42.99
C GLN A 92 15.87 -6.14 43.78
N LYS A 93 14.59 -6.12 44.16
CA LYS A 93 13.91 -7.25 44.78
C LYS A 93 13.49 -8.26 43.72
N GLU A 94 13.54 -9.52 44.13
CA GLU A 94 13.05 -10.64 43.35
C GLU A 94 11.52 -10.56 43.29
N VAL A 95 10.98 -10.59 42.08
CA VAL A 95 9.56 -10.39 41.80
C VAL A 95 8.94 -11.75 41.52
N PRO A 96 7.82 -12.13 42.18
CA PRO A 96 7.21 -13.43 41.97
C PRO A 96 6.92 -13.67 40.48
N GLU A 97 7.24 -14.87 40.01
CA GLU A 97 6.88 -15.32 38.67
C GLU A 97 5.35 -15.45 38.60
N LEU A 98 4.73 -14.77 37.64
CA LEU A 98 3.32 -15.00 37.35
C LEU A 98 3.25 -16.31 36.56
N ASN A 99 2.53 -17.31 37.07
CA ASN A 99 2.23 -18.51 36.29
C ASN A 99 1.21 -18.14 35.22
N PHE A 100 1.65 -18.14 33.96
CA PHE A 100 0.85 -17.78 32.78
C PHE A 100 -0.04 -18.92 32.27
N ASP A 101 -0.11 -20.05 32.98
CA ASP A 101 -0.80 -21.27 32.53
C ASP A 101 -2.34 -21.13 32.44
N SER A 102 -2.91 -20.00 32.91
CA SER A 102 -4.35 -19.70 32.79
C SER A 102 -4.68 -18.52 31.87
N ILE A 103 -3.71 -18.03 31.09
CA ILE A 103 -3.97 -17.04 30.04
C ILE A 103 -3.71 -17.71 28.68
N SER A 104 -4.58 -18.66 28.33
CA SER A 104 -4.82 -18.99 26.93
C SER A 104 -5.56 -17.82 26.28
N GLU A 105 -4.96 -17.28 25.21
CA GLU A 105 -5.56 -16.66 24.00
C GLU A 105 -6.83 -15.79 24.23
N GLU A 106 -6.87 -14.49 23.97
CA GLU A 106 -6.59 -13.74 22.74
C GLU A 106 -6.30 -12.27 23.19
N ASP A 107 -5.23 -11.63 22.75
CA ASP A 107 -5.38 -10.52 21.80
C ASP A 107 -4.17 -10.56 20.86
N GLY A 108 -4.16 -11.60 20.03
CA GLY A 108 -3.53 -11.51 18.73
C GLY A 108 -4.24 -10.38 17.99
N ASN A 109 -3.72 -9.15 18.13
CA ASN A 109 -4.10 -7.99 17.35
C ASN A 109 -3.84 -8.29 15.86
N ASN A 110 -4.73 -9.05 15.28
CA ASN A 110 -4.78 -9.50 13.91
C ASN A 110 -5.36 -8.39 13.01
N SER A 111 -5.69 -7.22 13.59
CA SER A 111 -6.08 -6.01 12.84
C SER A 111 -4.98 -5.53 11.91
N GLY A 112 -3.73 -5.96 12.09
CA GLY A 112 -2.63 -5.62 11.18
C GLY A 112 -2.88 -6.07 9.74
N TRP A 113 -3.26 -7.34 9.53
CA TRP A 113 -3.52 -7.87 8.20
C TRP A 113 -4.94 -7.52 7.72
N ALA A 114 -5.93 -7.49 8.61
CA ALA A 114 -7.29 -7.08 8.26
C ALA A 114 -7.35 -5.60 7.83
N SER A 115 -6.63 -4.70 8.52
CA SER A 115 -6.51 -3.30 8.08
C SER A 115 -5.66 -3.15 6.82
N ALA A 116 -4.66 -4.01 6.61
CA ALA A 116 -3.92 -4.03 5.36
C ALA A 116 -4.81 -4.46 4.18
N ILE A 117 -5.61 -5.52 4.35
CA ILE A 117 -6.59 -5.97 3.36
C ILE A 117 -7.63 -4.89 3.10
N LEU A 118 -8.18 -4.26 4.14
CA LEU A 118 -9.16 -3.19 3.97
C LEU A 118 -8.58 -2.01 3.20
N LYS A 119 -7.32 -1.62 3.47
CA LYS A 119 -6.63 -0.56 2.71
C LYS A 119 -6.40 -0.95 1.26
N VAL A 120 -5.98 -2.19 0.99
CA VAL A 120 -5.81 -2.71 -0.37
C VAL A 120 -7.16 -2.73 -1.11
N LEU A 121 -8.22 -3.23 -0.47
CA LEU A 121 -9.58 -3.23 -1.04
C LEU A 121 -10.07 -1.82 -1.34
N LEU A 122 -9.94 -0.88 -0.38
CA LEU A 122 -10.32 0.51 -0.59
C LEU A 122 -9.52 1.15 -1.73
N PHE A 123 -8.23 0.83 -1.85
CA PHE A 123 -7.39 1.34 -2.91
C PHE A 123 -7.76 0.76 -4.28
N VAL A 124 -8.03 -0.55 -4.37
CA VAL A 124 -8.52 -1.21 -5.61
C VAL A 124 -9.88 -0.64 -6.02
N VAL A 125 -10.79 -0.43 -5.05
CA VAL A 125 -12.07 0.24 -5.29
C VAL A 125 -11.83 1.66 -5.80
N MET A 126 -10.89 2.41 -5.22
CA MET A 126 -10.57 3.76 -5.66
C MET A 126 -10.05 3.76 -7.11
N LEU A 127 -9.14 2.85 -7.47
CA LEU A 127 -8.68 2.68 -8.84
C LEU A 127 -9.81 2.32 -9.80
N TYR A 128 -10.70 1.41 -9.40
CA TYR A 128 -11.88 1.05 -10.20
C TYR A 128 -12.80 2.25 -10.43
N LEU A 129 -13.05 3.06 -9.39
CA LEU A 129 -13.85 4.27 -9.48
C LEU A 129 -13.19 5.33 -10.39
N VAL A 130 -11.87 5.50 -10.30
CA VAL A 130 -11.12 6.40 -11.19
C VAL A 130 -11.22 5.94 -12.64
N ASN A 131 -11.01 4.64 -12.91
CA ASN A 131 -11.15 4.09 -14.26
C ASN A 131 -12.55 4.31 -14.83
N LYS A 132 -13.59 4.04 -14.01
CA LYS A 132 -14.98 4.29 -14.38
C LYS A 132 -15.29 5.78 -14.61
N SER A 133 -14.65 6.66 -13.85
CA SER A 133 -14.77 8.10 -14.03
C SER A 133 -14.17 8.58 -15.35
N ILE A 134 -13.05 7.99 -15.78
CA ILE A 134 -12.42 8.30 -17.07
C ILE A 134 -13.34 7.85 -18.22
N GLU A 135 -13.84 6.62 -18.17
CA GLU A 135 -14.77 6.09 -19.19
C GLU A 135 -16.04 6.95 -19.32
N ASN A 136 -16.59 7.41 -18.20
CA ASN A 136 -17.74 8.32 -18.19
C ASN A 136 -17.41 9.69 -18.80
N GLY A 137 -16.18 10.18 -18.60
CA GLY A 137 -15.70 11.43 -19.20
C GLY A 137 -15.62 11.33 -20.72
N ASP A 138 -15.06 10.24 -21.25
CA ASP A 138 -14.93 10.02 -22.69
C ASP A 138 -16.30 9.90 -23.36
N ARG A 139 -17.25 9.17 -22.75
CA ARG A 139 -18.63 9.08 -23.22
C ARG A 139 -19.31 10.45 -23.36
N LEU A 140 -19.13 11.33 -22.39
CA LEU A 140 -19.70 12.68 -22.42
C LEU A 140 -19.07 13.54 -23.52
N ARG A 141 -17.77 13.38 -23.76
CA ARG A 141 -17.06 14.11 -24.81
C ARG A 141 -17.53 13.67 -26.20
N ASP A 142 -17.70 12.38 -26.43
CA ASP A 142 -18.20 11.84 -27.69
C ASP A 142 -19.67 12.22 -27.95
N ALA A 143 -20.51 12.23 -26.91
CA ALA A 143 -21.89 12.70 -27.01
C ALA A 143 -21.96 14.19 -27.39
N ARG A 144 -21.10 15.04 -26.81
CA ARG A 144 -21.01 16.47 -27.19
C ARG A 144 -20.57 16.63 -28.64
N ASN A 145 -19.52 15.94 -29.07
CA ASN A 145 -19.01 16.03 -30.44
C ASN A 145 -20.06 15.59 -31.46
N SER A 146 -20.80 14.53 -31.14
CA SER A 146 -21.91 14.01 -31.97
C SER A 146 -23.06 15.01 -32.08
N ALA A 147 -23.43 15.67 -30.98
CA ALA A 147 -24.45 16.73 -30.97
C ALA A 147 -24.02 17.96 -31.79
N GLU A 148 -22.75 18.34 -31.73
CA GLU A 148 -22.20 19.43 -32.56
C GLU A 148 -22.20 19.09 -34.06
N GLN A 149 -21.87 17.85 -34.42
CA GLN A 149 -21.95 17.40 -35.82
C GLN A 149 -23.38 17.45 -36.36
N LEU A 150 -24.37 17.03 -35.57
CA LEU A 150 -25.77 17.10 -35.95
C LEU A 150 -26.26 18.55 -36.12
N ARG A 151 -25.81 19.49 -35.29
CA ARG A 151 -26.10 20.93 -35.46
C ARG A 151 -25.54 21.46 -36.77
N LYS A 152 -24.27 21.15 -37.07
CA LYS A 152 -23.64 21.54 -38.35
C LYS A 152 -24.37 20.96 -39.57
N GLN A 153 -24.85 19.71 -39.48
CA GLN A 153 -25.66 19.11 -40.56
C GLN A 153 -27.02 19.78 -40.73
N ARG A 154 -27.59 20.34 -39.66
CA ARG A 154 -28.88 21.05 -39.69
C ARG A 154 -28.76 22.51 -40.18
N GLY A 155 -27.54 23.02 -40.38
CA GLY A 155 -27.31 24.38 -40.86
C GLY A 155 -27.59 25.47 -39.82
N GLU A 156 -27.62 25.10 -38.53
CA GLU A 156 -27.69 26.02 -37.39
C GLU A 156 -26.31 26.53 -36.98
#